data_AF-A0A3D3H9H2-F1
#
_entry.id   AF-A0A3D3H9H2-F1
#
_cell.length_a   1.000
_cell.length_b   1.000
_cell.length_c   1.000
_cell.angle_alpha   90.00
_cell.angle_beta   90.00
_cell.angle_gamma   90.00
#
_symmetry.space_group_name_H-M   'P 1'
#
loop_
_entity.id
_entity.type
_entity.pdbx_description
1 polymer ?
#
loop_
_entity_poly.entity_id
_entity_poly.type
_entity_poly.pdbx_seq_one_letter_code
_entity_poly.pdbx_strand_id
1 'polypeptide(L)' 'MPPARSKELKLLHSWQGEFLLLIIFALLSYWFVSAAIDSGRTLEYGAAIIFGILALKNLARLIKHLIGR' A
#
# COMPACT_ATOMS: atom_id res chain seq x y z
N MET A 1 12.55 -28.60 -9.51
CA MET A 1 11.40 -27.65 -9.58
C MET A 1 11.66 -26.50 -8.63
N PRO A 2 11.89 -25.26 -9.09
CA PRO A 2 11.98 -24.13 -8.17
C PRO A 2 10.58 -23.87 -7.57
N PRO A 3 10.47 -23.64 -6.26
CA PRO A 3 9.19 -23.53 -5.59
C PRO A 3 8.43 -22.27 -6.05
N ALA A 4 7.11 -22.40 -6.20
CA ALA A 4 6.18 -21.34 -6.63
C ALA A 4 6.32 -20.03 -5.80
N ARG A 5 6.82 -20.13 -4.56
CA ARG A 5 7.16 -19.01 -3.67
C ARG A 5 8.06 -17.94 -4.29
N SER A 6 8.95 -18.31 -5.21
CA SER A 6 9.88 -17.36 -5.84
C SER A 6 9.21 -16.41 -6.84
N LYS A 7 8.08 -16.81 -7.44
CA LYS A 7 7.35 -15.99 -8.41
C LYS A 7 6.49 -14.92 -7.73
N GLU A 8 5.82 -15.27 -6.63
CA GLU A 8 5.00 -14.32 -5.85
C GLU A 8 5.83 -13.20 -5.23
N LEU A 9 7.00 -13.54 -4.66
CA LEU A 9 7.94 -12.55 -4.12
C LEU A 9 8.54 -11.65 -5.20
N LYS A 10 8.78 -12.18 -6.41
CA LYS A 10 9.23 -11.39 -7.57
C LYS A 10 8.17 -10.41 -8.04
N LEU A 11 6.90 -10.79 -7.97
CA LEU A 11 5.77 -9.96 -8.40
C LEU A 11 5.54 -8.83 -7.39
N LEU A 12 5.64 -9.12 -6.08
CA LEU A 12 5.58 -8.12 -5.00
C LEU A 12 6.75 -7.12 -5.00
N HIS A 13 7.91 -7.51 -5.54
CA HIS A 13 9.07 -6.62 -5.75
C HIS A 13 9.16 -6.05 -7.17
N SER A 14 8.14 -6.27 -8.00
CA SER A 14 8.06 -5.64 -9.32
C SER A 14 7.37 -4.28 -9.19
N TRP A 15 7.67 -3.37 -10.12
CA TRP A 15 6.99 -2.07 -10.22
C TRP A 15 5.45 -2.20 -10.30
N GLN A 16 4.95 -3.30 -10.89
CA GLN A 16 3.52 -3.61 -10.95
C GLN A 16 2.96 -3.99 -9.57
N GLY A 17 3.71 -4.75 -8.77
CA GLY A 17 3.32 -5.11 -7.41
C GLY A 17 3.33 -3.91 -6.47
N GLU A 18 4.35 -3.04 -6.57
CA GLU A 18 4.42 -1.79 -5.81
C GLU A 18 3.25 -0.85 -6.15
N PHE A 19 2.92 -0.72 -7.44
CA PHE A 19 1.78 0.07 -7.90
C PHE A 19 0.44 -0.50 -7.43
N LEU A 20 0.25 -1.83 -7.50
CA LEU A 20 -0.95 -2.49 -7.00
C LEU A 20 -1.11 -2.29 -5.48
N LEU A 21 -0.02 -2.46 -4.71
CA LEU A 21 -0.03 -2.22 -3.27
C LEU A 21 -0.30 -0.76 -2.92
N LEU A 22 0.19 0.19 -3.71
CA LEU A 22 -0.12 1.61 -3.55
C LEU A 22 -1.63 1.85 -3.68
N ILE A 23 -2.27 1.30 -4.72
CA ILE A 23 -3.72 1.42 -4.92
C ILE A 23 -4.49 0.79 -3.75
N ILE A 24 -4.12 -0.43 -3.34
CA ILE A 24 -4.79 -1.14 -2.24
C ILE A 24 -4.69 -0.32 -0.95
N PHE A 25 -3.51 0.18 -0.59
CA PHE A 25 -3.35 0.98 0.63
C PHE A 25 -4.05 2.33 0.56
N ALA A 26 -4.09 2.97 -0.60
CA ALA A 26 -4.84 4.21 -0.79
C ALA A 26 -6.35 3.98 -0.60
N LEU A 27 -6.89 2.91 -1.19
CA LEU A 27 -8.30 2.54 -1.04
C LEU A 27 -8.65 2.20 0.41
N LEU A 28 -7.81 1.41 1.08
CA LEU A 28 -7.99 1.08 2.49
C LEU A 28 -7.92 2.34 3.36
N SER A 29 -6.94 3.21 3.14
CA SER A 29 -6.82 4.46 3.89
C SER A 29 -8.08 5.32 3.71
N TYR A 30 -8.57 5.51 2.48
CA TYR A 30 -9.80 6.25 2.22
C TYR A 30 -11.03 5.62 2.91
N TRP A 31 -11.19 4.30 2.80
CA TRP A 31 -12.31 3.60 3.44
C TRP A 31 -12.29 3.77 4.96
N PHE A 32 -11.11 3.65 5.59
CA PHE A 32 -10.95 3.89 7.02
C PHE A 32 -11.17 5.36 7.40
N VAL A 33 -10.75 6.33 6.58
CA VAL A 33 -11.08 7.76 6.82
C VAL A 33 -12.59 7.97 6.78
N SER A 34 -13.27 7.42 5.75
CA SER A 34 -14.72 7.55 5.63
C SER A 34 -15.43 6.93 6.83
N ALA A 35 -15.06 5.70 7.21
CA ALA A 35 -15.60 5.04 8.39
C ALA A 35 -15.34 5.85 9.66
N ALA A 36 -14.12 6.39 9.83
CA ALA A 36 -13.74 7.17 11.00
C ALA A 36 -14.53 8.48 11.14
N ILE A 37 -14.86 9.11 10.00
CA ILE A 37 -15.71 10.31 9.95
C ILE A 37 -17.15 9.93 10.35
N ASP A 38 -17.68 8.83 9.81
CA ASP A 38 -19.05 8.38 10.08
C ASP A 38 -19.24 7.85 11.52
N SER A 39 -18.23 7.18 12.07
CA SER A 39 -18.30 6.51 13.37
C SER A 39 -17.76 7.34 14.53
N GLY A 40 -16.95 8.37 14.24
CA GLY A 40 -16.22 9.16 15.23
C GLY A 40 -15.18 8.37 16.03
N ARG A 41 -14.81 7.15 15.58
CA ARG A 41 -13.92 6.25 16.34
C ARG A 41 -12.46 6.56 16.10
N THR A 42 -11.73 6.88 17.17
CA THR A 42 -10.28 7.12 17.17
C THR A 42 -9.48 5.96 16.59
N LEU A 43 -9.94 4.72 16.76
CA LEU A 43 -9.28 3.53 16.22
C LEU A 43 -9.25 3.52 14.68
N GLU A 44 -10.30 4.00 14.04
CA GLU A 44 -10.41 4.02 12.57
C GLU A 44 -9.53 5.13 11.97
N TYR A 45 -9.41 6.28 12.65
CA TYR A 45 -8.39 7.29 12.33
C TYR A 45 -6.96 6.72 12.43
N GLY A 46 -6.68 5.94 13.48
CA GLY A 46 -5.38 5.28 13.64
C GLY A 46 -5.06 4.35 12.46
N ALA A 47 -6.02 3.51 12.05
CA ALA A 47 -5.87 2.62 10.91
C ALA A 47 -5.69 3.40 9.59
N ALA A 48 -6.49 4.45 9.37
CA ALA A 48 -6.38 5.33 8.20
C ALA A 48 -4.98 5.92 8.04
N ILE A 49 -4.40 6.41 9.14
CA ILE A 49 -3.04 6.97 9.19
C ILE A 49 -2.00 5.90 8.85
N ILE A 50 -2.11 4.70 9.43
CA ILE A 50 -1.16 3.60 9.15
C ILE A 50 -1.17 3.25 7.67
N PHE A 51 -2.36 3.04 7.08
CA PHE A 51 -2.47 2.73 5.65
C PHE A 51 -1.99 3.90 4.77
N GLY A 52 -2.22 5.14 5.19
CA GLY A 52 -1.69 6.33 4.52
C GLY A 52 -0.15 6.37 4.50
N ILE A 53 0.50 6.07 5.63
CA ILE A 53 1.97 5.98 5.72
C ILE A 53 2.49 4.84 4.83
N LEU A 54 1.83 3.68 4.82
CA LEU A 54 2.19 2.56 3.96
C LEU A 54 2.07 2.90 2.47
N ALA A 55 1.01 3.63 2.09
CA ALA A 55 0.84 4.15 0.73
C ALA A 55 1.98 5.10 0.35
N LEU A 56 2.31 6.07 1.21
CA LEU A 56 3.44 6.99 0.98
C LEU A 56 4.78 6.27 0.84
N LYS A 57 5.04 5.24 1.67
CA LYS A 57 6.27 4.45 1.59
C LYS A 57 6.35 3.61 0.29
N ASN A 58 5.23 3.13 -0.22
CA ASN A 58 5.18 2.47 -1.53
C ASN A 58 5.35 3.47 -2.67
N LEU A 59 4.72 4.64 -2.58
CA LEU A 59 4.87 5.71 -3.56
C LEU A 59 6.35 6.16 -3.67
N ALA A 60 7.03 6.35 -2.55
CA ALA A 60 8.45 6.71 -2.53
C ALA A 60 9.34 5.64 -3.19
N ARG A 61 9.05 4.35 -2.96
CA ARG A 61 9.75 3.24 -3.62
C ARG A 61 9.49 3.22 -5.12
N LEU A 62 8.24 3.39 -5.54
CA LEU A 62 7.84 3.44 -6.93
C LEU A 62 8.53 4.61 -7.66
N ILE A 63 8.54 5.81 -7.05
CA ILE A 63 9.25 6.99 -7.58
C ILE A 63 10.75 6.70 -7.72
N LYS A 64 11.38 6.12 -6.70
CA LYS A 64 12.80 5.74 -6.76
C LYS A 64 13.08 4.74 -7.89
N HIS A 65 12.16 3.81 -8.12
CA HIS A 65 12.27 2.83 -9.20
C HIS A 65 12.07 3.44 -10.60
N LEU A 66 11.29 4.51 -10.70
CA LEU A 66 11.07 5.26 -11.94
C LEU A 66 12.21 6.24 -12.28
N ILE A 67 12.84 6.85 -11.26
CA ILE A 67 13.95 7.81 -11.43
C ILE A 67 15.31 7.10 -11.51
N GLY A 68 15.47 5.98 -10.82
CA GLY A 68 16.71 5.19 -10.79
C GLY A 68 16.87 4.17 -11.92
N ARG A 69 15.92 4.13 -12.85
CA ARG A 69 16.03 3.47 -14.16
C ARG A 69 16.33 4.50 -15.23
#